data_AF-F4HVP6-F1
#
_entry.id   AF-F4HVP6-F1
#
_cell.length_a   1.000
_cell.length_b   1.000
_cell.length_c   1.000
_cell.angle_alpha   90.00
_cell.angle_beta   90.00
_cell.angle_gamma   90.00
#
_symmetry.space_group_name_H-M   'P 1'
#
loop_
_entity.id
_entity.type
_entity.pdbx_description
1 polymer ?
#
loop_
_entity_poly.entity_id
_entity_poly.type
_entity_poly.pdbx_seq_one_letter_code
_entity_poly.pdbx_strand_id
1 'polypeptide(L)'
;MSSRNKTKGEMATSTTSAIRAPNWRTAVLFWTISLTIFYSLFQMGIRNSPSTSSPSSDSFVSYAEQSTRLYNKMEQDLQENGPVFLKQGETSQSLSLSDLFTLKDGKIAPVLKVANPPVRANVLHLSTEYSVPVLEVVKNVFSPYFENSKPAAITIYDSKMYHFSMFHASNHIFSVPATEVEVEAEAAAVKAVAKELCPLEIILDRVLLTSTGVLLGCWKVNSGDDPITIRLKLRSVLPRAPEKQLYDAAILHTSLARLLGPPISPTEASWF
;
A
#
# COMPACT_ATOMS: atom_id res chain seq x y z
N MET A 1 -68.17 15.35 70.30
CA MET A 1 -68.29 16.24 69.12
C MET A 1 -67.11 15.98 68.19
N SER A 2 -67.40 15.66 66.92
CA SER A 2 -66.57 15.83 65.70
C SER A 2 -65.08 15.41 65.72
N SER A 3 -64.46 14.78 64.72
CA SER A 3 -64.80 14.54 63.32
C SER A 3 -63.74 13.62 62.69
N ARG A 4 -64.18 12.78 61.74
CA ARG A 4 -63.58 12.52 60.41
C ARG A 4 -62.14 12.01 60.21
N ASN A 5 -62.12 10.95 59.38
CA ASN A 5 -61.33 10.75 58.14
C ASN A 5 -59.85 10.33 58.27
N LYS A 6 -59.24 9.54 57.38
CA LYS A 6 -59.64 8.68 56.24
C LYS A 6 -58.34 8.06 55.69
N THR A 7 -58.42 6.84 55.16
CA THR A 7 -57.68 6.30 53.97
C THR A 7 -56.21 5.81 54.00
N LYS A 8 -56.06 4.77 53.16
CA LYS A 8 -54.89 4.15 52.49
C LYS A 8 -54.19 3.02 53.27
N GLY A 9 -53.99 1.82 52.74
CA GLY A 9 -54.08 1.35 51.35
C GLY A 9 -52.89 0.42 51.08
N GLU A 10 -53.19 -0.83 50.73
CA GLU A 10 -52.37 -1.83 50.02
C GLU A 10 -51.05 -2.33 50.65
N MET A 11 -51.09 -3.60 51.07
CA MET A 11 -49.93 -4.42 51.42
C MET A 11 -49.72 -5.45 50.28
N ALA A 12 -48.57 -5.39 49.64
CA ALA A 12 -48.17 -6.26 48.54
C ALA A 12 -47.87 -7.69 49.03
N THR A 13 -48.52 -8.68 48.43
CA THR A 13 -48.20 -10.11 48.60
C THR A 13 -47.34 -10.59 47.43
N SER A 14 -46.07 -10.82 47.74
CA SER A 14 -45.05 -11.44 46.88
C SER A 14 -45.47 -12.86 46.49
N THR A 15 -45.64 -13.14 45.19
CA THR A 15 -45.79 -14.48 44.65
C THR A 15 -44.45 -14.97 44.10
N THR A 16 -43.98 -16.07 44.68
CA THR A 16 -42.72 -16.76 44.40
C THR A 16 -42.77 -17.44 43.03
N SER A 17 -42.03 -16.92 42.05
CA SER A 17 -41.76 -17.62 40.79
C SER A 17 -40.53 -18.52 40.96
N ALA A 18 -40.74 -19.83 40.95
CA ALA A 18 -39.68 -20.83 41.00
C ALA A 18 -38.77 -20.71 39.76
N ILE A 19 -37.53 -20.27 39.96
CA ILE A 19 -36.50 -20.24 38.92
C ILE A 19 -36.08 -21.69 38.64
N ARG A 20 -36.53 -22.22 37.50
CA ARG A 20 -36.13 -23.53 36.98
C ARG A 20 -34.62 -23.52 36.76
N ALA A 21 -33.90 -24.34 37.51
CA ALA A 21 -32.44 -24.48 37.37
C ALA A 21 -32.08 -24.78 35.89
N PRO A 22 -31.02 -24.16 35.34
CA PRO A 22 -30.57 -24.46 33.98
C PRO A 22 -30.26 -25.95 33.87
N ASN A 23 -30.77 -26.61 32.82
CA ASN A 23 -30.46 -28.01 32.55
C ASN A 23 -28.96 -28.15 32.22
N TRP A 24 -28.13 -28.28 33.25
CA TRP A 24 -26.67 -28.42 33.15
C TRP A 24 -26.29 -29.60 32.24
N ARG A 25 -27.12 -30.65 32.20
CA ARG A 25 -26.98 -31.79 31.28
C ARG A 25 -27.06 -31.35 29.81
N THR A 26 -27.94 -30.43 29.49
CA THR A 26 -28.06 -29.85 28.14
C THR A 26 -26.86 -28.98 27.81
N ALA A 27 -26.38 -28.18 28.76
CA ALA A 27 -25.15 -27.39 28.57
C ALA A 27 -23.93 -28.29 28.35
N VAL A 28 -23.74 -29.34 29.17
CA VAL A 28 -22.67 -30.32 29.00
C VAL A 28 -22.77 -31.02 27.65
N LEU A 29 -23.97 -31.39 27.19
CA LEU A 29 -24.19 -31.98 25.87
C LEU A 29 -23.78 -31.03 24.74
N PHE A 30 -24.13 -29.74 24.82
CA PHE A 30 -23.70 -28.76 23.82
C PHE A 30 -22.18 -28.55 23.82
N TRP A 31 -21.55 -28.54 25.00
CA TRP A 31 -20.10 -28.43 25.12
C TRP A 31 -19.37 -29.66 24.55
N THR A 32 -19.87 -30.87 24.82
CA THR A 32 -19.25 -32.09 24.27
C THR A 32 -19.42 -32.18 22.76
N ILE A 33 -20.60 -31.83 22.22
CA ILE A 33 -20.82 -31.77 20.77
C ILE A 33 -19.90 -30.73 20.13
N SER A 34 -19.80 -29.53 20.71
CA SER A 34 -18.95 -28.45 20.17
C SER A 34 -17.47 -28.83 20.18
N LEU A 35 -16.99 -29.46 21.26
CA LEU A 35 -15.62 -29.95 21.36
C LEU A 35 -15.34 -31.07 20.37
N THR A 36 -16.31 -31.97 20.16
CA THR A 36 -16.19 -33.06 19.19
C THR A 36 -16.13 -32.51 17.76
N ILE A 37 -17.00 -31.57 17.40
CA ILE A 37 -16.98 -30.91 16.09
C ILE A 37 -15.66 -30.17 15.89
N PHE A 38 -15.22 -29.38 16.87
CA PHE A 38 -13.94 -28.68 16.80
C PHE A 38 -12.78 -29.66 16.61
N TYR A 39 -12.72 -30.73 17.40
CA TYR A 39 -11.68 -31.75 17.29
C TYR A 39 -11.72 -32.47 15.94
N SER A 40 -12.90 -32.82 15.44
CA SER A 40 -13.05 -33.45 14.12
C SER A 40 -12.60 -32.52 13.00
N LEU A 41 -12.99 -31.24 13.01
CA LEU A 41 -12.56 -30.26 12.02
C LEU A 41 -11.05 -29.98 12.12
N PHE A 42 -10.50 -29.90 13.33
CA PHE A 42 -9.08 -29.73 13.57
C PHE A 42 -8.27 -30.95 13.08
N GLN A 43 -8.72 -32.17 13.36
CA GLN A 43 -8.11 -33.40 12.86
C GLN A 43 -8.24 -33.52 11.34
N MET A 44 -9.34 -33.06 10.75
CA MET A 44 -9.50 -32.99 9.31
C MET A 44 -8.53 -31.95 8.71
N GLY A 45 -8.31 -30.83 9.39
CA GLY A 45 -7.27 -29.87 9.07
C GLY A 45 -5.87 -30.48 9.11
N ILE A 46 -5.52 -31.25 10.14
CA ILE A 46 -4.22 -31.93 10.26
C ILE A 46 -4.06 -33.05 9.21
N ARG A 47 -5.12 -33.79 8.89
CA ARG A 47 -5.07 -34.91 7.93
C ARG A 47 -5.10 -34.45 6.47
N ASN A 48 -5.75 -33.32 6.20
CA ASN A 48 -5.75 -32.67 4.89
C ASN A 48 -4.62 -31.63 4.77
N SER A 49 -3.84 -31.39 5.82
CA SER A 49 -2.52 -30.80 5.67
C SER A 49 -1.74 -31.73 4.74
N PRO A 50 -1.12 -31.20 3.67
CA PRO A 50 -0.28 -31.99 2.80
C PRO A 50 0.73 -32.75 3.65
N SER A 51 0.81 -34.06 3.44
CA SER A 51 1.87 -34.87 4.02
C SER A 51 3.21 -34.23 3.67
N THR A 52 4.00 -33.94 4.72
CA THR A 52 5.39 -33.52 4.63
C THR A 52 6.18 -34.64 3.97
N SER A 53 6.09 -34.69 2.64
CA SER A 53 7.11 -35.28 1.81
C SER A 53 8.40 -34.51 2.09
N SER A 54 9.51 -35.24 2.16
CA SER A 54 10.89 -34.76 2.25
C SER A 54 11.06 -33.42 1.53
N PRO A 55 11.94 -32.50 1.97
CA PRO A 55 12.02 -31.14 1.44
C PRO A 55 12.47 -31.18 -0.04
N SER A 56 11.54 -31.44 -0.94
CA SER A 56 11.64 -31.10 -2.33
C SER A 56 11.48 -29.61 -2.34
N SER A 57 12.62 -28.91 -2.28
CA SER A 57 12.80 -27.49 -2.56
C SER A 57 11.49 -26.71 -2.44
N ASP A 58 11.25 -26.06 -1.29
CA ASP A 58 10.42 -24.87 -1.28
C ASP A 58 10.79 -24.12 -2.55
N SER A 59 9.86 -24.03 -3.50
CA SER A 59 10.15 -23.38 -4.76
C SER A 59 10.43 -21.94 -4.36
N PHE A 60 11.70 -21.57 -4.25
CA PHE A 60 12.12 -20.19 -4.09
C PHE A 60 11.53 -19.49 -5.31
N VAL A 61 10.37 -18.88 -5.14
CA VAL A 61 9.69 -18.14 -6.20
C VAL A 61 10.71 -17.08 -6.59
N SER A 62 11.26 -17.23 -7.79
CA SER A 62 12.32 -16.35 -8.25
C SER A 62 11.84 -14.90 -8.19
N TYR A 63 12.74 -13.94 -8.00
CA TYR A 63 12.39 -12.52 -8.05
C TYR A 63 11.55 -12.19 -9.31
N ALA A 64 11.92 -12.75 -10.47
CA ALA A 64 11.22 -12.52 -11.73
C ALA A 64 9.76 -12.98 -11.69
N GLU A 65 9.48 -14.09 -11.01
CA GLU A 65 8.13 -14.59 -10.84
C GLU A 65 7.35 -13.73 -9.84
N GLN A 66 7.97 -13.30 -8.74
CA GLN A 66 7.35 -12.40 -7.77
C GLN A 66 6.99 -11.04 -8.40
N SER A 67 7.92 -10.42 -9.13
CA SER A 67 7.70 -9.13 -9.78
C SER A 67 6.63 -9.23 -10.88
N THR A 68 6.63 -10.32 -11.66
CA THR A 68 5.60 -10.56 -12.67
C THR A 68 4.21 -10.74 -12.04
N ARG A 69 4.07 -11.54 -10.97
CA ARG A 69 2.80 -11.69 -10.25
C ARG A 69 2.31 -10.36 -9.68
N LEU A 70 3.22 -9.56 -9.11
CA LEU A 70 2.92 -8.23 -8.59
C LEU A 70 2.41 -7.30 -9.70
N TYR A 71 3.12 -7.21 -10.82
CA TYR A 71 2.73 -6.32 -11.93
C TYR A 71 1.42 -6.74 -12.59
N ASN A 72 1.18 -8.04 -12.75
CA ASN A 72 -0.11 -8.54 -13.25
C ASN A 72 -1.27 -8.13 -12.34
N LYS A 73 -1.08 -8.21 -11.01
CA LYS A 73 -2.07 -7.74 -10.03
C LYS A 73 -2.30 -6.22 -10.14
N MET A 74 -1.23 -5.44 -10.28
CA MET A 74 -1.31 -3.98 -10.43
C MET A 74 -1.99 -3.57 -11.74
N GLU A 75 -1.84 -4.35 -12.81
CA GLU A 75 -2.49 -4.12 -14.10
C GLU A 75 -4.01 -4.34 -14.03
N GLN A 76 -4.43 -5.33 -13.25
CA GLN A 76 -5.85 -5.64 -13.01
C GLN A 76 -6.51 -4.61 -12.08
N ASP A 77 -5.75 -3.93 -11.22
CA ASP A 77 -6.26 -2.99 -10.20
C ASP A 77 -7.23 -1.94 -10.77
N LEU A 78 -6.92 -1.32 -11.91
CA LEU A 78 -7.79 -0.31 -12.50
C LEU A 78 -9.09 -0.92 -13.05
N GLN A 79 -9.04 -2.13 -13.61
CA GLN A 79 -10.24 -2.83 -14.12
C GLN A 79 -11.14 -3.28 -12.96
N GLU A 80 -10.55 -3.76 -11.87
CA GLU A 80 -11.27 -4.28 -10.71
C GLU A 80 -11.87 -3.15 -9.85
N ASN A 81 -11.08 -2.11 -9.57
CA ASN A 81 -11.47 -1.05 -8.63
C ASN A 81 -12.01 0.21 -9.33
N GLY A 82 -11.82 0.31 -10.66
CA GLY A 82 -12.14 1.50 -11.43
C GLY A 82 -11.21 2.69 -11.14
N PRO A 83 -11.46 3.85 -11.76
CA PRO A 83 -10.64 5.04 -11.59
C PRO A 83 -11.00 5.77 -10.28
N VAL A 84 -10.58 5.22 -9.14
CA VAL A 84 -10.80 5.79 -7.79
C VAL A 84 -10.29 7.23 -7.68
N PHE A 85 -9.24 7.59 -8.43
CA PHE A 85 -8.73 8.96 -8.51
C PHE A 85 -9.75 10.01 -8.99
N LEU A 86 -10.81 9.60 -9.70
CA LEU A 86 -11.90 10.50 -10.10
C LEU A 86 -12.92 10.78 -8.99
N LYS A 87 -12.92 9.96 -7.93
CA LYS A 87 -13.89 10.01 -6.83
C LYS A 87 -13.38 10.82 -5.62
N GLN A 88 -12.36 11.67 -5.80
CA GLN A 88 -11.64 12.36 -4.70
C GLN A 88 -11.00 11.40 -3.67
N GLY A 89 -10.68 10.16 -4.08
CA GLY A 89 -10.32 9.05 -3.18
C GLY A 89 -8.86 9.00 -2.70
N GLU A 90 -8.64 8.22 -1.64
CA GLU A 90 -7.36 7.98 -0.97
C GLU A 90 -6.25 7.45 -1.90
N THR A 91 -5.01 7.86 -1.62
CA THR A 91 -3.81 7.41 -2.32
C THR A 91 -3.17 6.21 -1.64
N SER A 92 -2.30 5.51 -2.37
CA SER A 92 -1.53 4.34 -1.93
C SER A 92 -0.64 4.55 -0.69
N GLN A 93 -0.59 5.76 -0.13
CA GLN A 93 0.21 6.14 1.03
C GLN A 93 -0.63 6.61 2.23
N SER A 94 -1.91 6.26 2.32
CA SER A 94 -2.81 6.67 3.42
C SER A 94 -3.05 8.19 3.49
N LEU A 95 -2.90 8.89 2.36
CA LEU A 95 -3.19 10.32 2.21
C LEU A 95 -4.30 10.49 1.17
N SER A 96 -5.28 11.35 1.41
CA SER A 96 -6.28 11.68 0.39
C SER A 96 -5.65 12.47 -0.76
N LEU A 97 -6.22 12.44 -1.96
CA LEU A 97 -5.75 13.31 -3.06
C LEU A 97 -5.77 14.80 -2.66
N SER A 98 -6.73 15.21 -1.83
CA SER A 98 -6.81 16.55 -1.24
C SER A 98 -5.70 16.86 -0.23
N ASP A 99 -5.09 15.85 0.40
CA ASP A 99 -3.91 16.06 1.25
C ASP A 99 -2.64 16.30 0.45
N LEU A 100 -2.62 15.86 -0.81
CA LEU A 100 -1.46 15.89 -1.68
C LEU A 100 -1.49 17.04 -2.69
N PHE A 101 -2.69 17.47 -3.11
CA PHE A 101 -2.86 18.44 -4.19
C PHE A 101 -3.95 19.47 -3.87
N THR A 102 -3.71 20.70 -4.33
CA THR A 102 -4.65 21.82 -4.28
C THR A 102 -4.74 22.49 -5.65
N LEU A 103 -5.86 23.14 -5.93
CA LEU A 103 -6.05 23.93 -7.14
C LEU A 103 -5.65 25.38 -6.86
N LYS A 104 -4.61 25.87 -7.53
CA LYS A 104 -4.20 27.28 -7.54
C LYS A 104 -4.24 27.79 -8.97
N ASP A 105 -5.05 28.83 -9.21
CA ASP A 105 -5.19 29.48 -10.52
C ASP A 105 -5.53 28.52 -11.68
N GLY A 106 -6.41 27.55 -11.41
CA GLY A 106 -6.79 26.54 -12.41
C GLY A 106 -5.70 25.53 -12.76
N LYS A 107 -4.59 25.52 -12.02
CA LYS A 107 -3.50 24.52 -12.10
C LYS A 107 -3.45 23.72 -10.82
N ILE A 108 -3.07 22.45 -10.94
CA ILE A 108 -2.78 21.64 -9.77
C ILE A 108 -1.41 22.02 -9.21
N ALA A 109 -1.38 22.28 -7.92
CA ALA A 109 -0.16 22.47 -7.15
C ALA A 109 -0.08 21.40 -6.05
N PRO A 110 1.10 20.81 -5.80
CA PRO A 110 1.27 19.93 -4.65
C PRO A 110 1.10 20.72 -3.34
N VAL A 111 0.44 20.11 -2.36
CA VAL A 111 0.38 20.63 -0.99
C VAL A 111 1.67 20.23 -0.28
N LEU A 112 2.60 21.18 -0.19
CA LEU A 112 3.88 20.94 0.48
C LEU A 112 3.68 20.99 2.01
N LYS A 113 3.67 19.82 2.64
CA LYS A 113 3.75 19.68 4.10
C LYS A 113 5.18 19.28 4.47
N VAL A 114 5.83 20.04 5.34
CA VAL A 114 7.14 19.68 5.86
C VAL A 114 6.99 18.45 6.74
N ALA A 115 7.65 17.35 6.38
CA ALA A 115 7.77 16.19 7.25
C ALA A 115 8.79 16.52 8.36
N ASN A 116 8.34 16.47 9.62
CA ASN A 116 9.21 16.64 10.78
C ASN A 116 9.00 15.46 11.76
N PRO A 117 9.98 14.56 11.92
CA PRO A 117 11.29 14.56 11.25
C PRO A 117 11.21 14.27 9.74
N PRO A 118 12.23 14.63 8.95
CA PRO A 118 12.22 14.39 7.51
C PRO A 118 12.20 12.90 7.18
N VAL A 119 11.50 12.57 6.09
CA VAL A 119 11.55 11.23 5.48
C VAL A 119 12.93 11.04 4.88
N ARG A 120 13.54 9.88 5.16
CA ARG A 120 14.85 9.49 4.62
C ARG A 120 14.70 8.21 3.84
N ALA A 121 14.99 8.28 2.56
CA ALA A 121 14.87 7.17 1.63
C ALA A 121 16.12 7.07 0.77
N ASN A 122 16.53 5.84 0.52
CA ASN A 122 17.54 5.47 -0.44
C ASN A 122 16.85 5.21 -1.76
N VAL A 123 17.32 5.87 -2.80
CA VAL A 123 16.75 5.80 -4.13
C VAL A 123 17.84 5.49 -5.15
N LEU A 124 17.47 4.74 -6.18
CA LEU A 124 18.28 4.62 -7.38
C LEU A 124 17.76 5.64 -8.40
N HIS A 125 18.61 6.56 -8.84
CA HIS A 125 18.22 7.57 -9.81
C HIS A 125 18.20 6.99 -11.23
N LEU A 126 17.16 7.32 -12.00
CA LEU A 126 17.16 7.07 -13.43
C LEU A 126 17.91 8.22 -14.11
N SER A 127 19.02 7.93 -14.79
CA SER A 127 19.85 8.96 -15.43
C SER A 127 19.07 9.70 -16.52
N THR A 128 19.47 10.93 -16.81
CA THR A 128 18.82 11.78 -17.82
C THR A 128 18.88 11.19 -19.23
N GLU A 129 19.86 10.33 -19.51
CA GLU A 129 19.96 9.56 -20.75
C GLU A 129 18.70 8.73 -21.01
N TYR A 130 18.12 8.14 -19.97
CA TYR A 130 16.90 7.32 -20.07
C TYR A 130 15.64 8.08 -19.66
N SER A 131 15.71 8.97 -18.66
CA SER A 131 14.53 9.62 -18.12
C SER A 131 13.95 10.71 -19.05
N VAL A 132 14.78 11.38 -19.85
CA VAL A 132 14.31 12.40 -20.80
C VAL A 132 13.49 11.81 -21.94
N PRO A 133 13.94 10.75 -22.65
CA PRO A 133 13.11 10.09 -23.66
C PRO A 133 11.78 9.56 -23.11
N VAL A 134 11.78 8.99 -21.90
CA VAL A 134 10.55 8.51 -21.26
C VAL A 134 9.58 9.68 -21.00
N LEU A 135 10.08 10.81 -20.49
CA LEU A 135 9.26 12.00 -20.26
C LEU A 135 8.64 12.53 -21.57
N GLU A 136 9.40 12.55 -22.66
CA GLU A 136 8.91 13.00 -23.96
C GLU A 136 7.78 12.11 -24.48
N VAL A 137 7.93 10.79 -24.39
CA VAL A 137 6.87 9.85 -24.77
C VAL A 137 5.63 10.03 -23.88
N VAL A 138 5.80 10.17 -22.56
CA VAL A 138 4.67 10.40 -21.63
C VAL A 138 3.95 11.69 -21.98
N LYS A 139 4.67 12.79 -22.28
CA LYS A 139 4.04 14.03 -22.75
C LYS A 139 3.26 13.77 -24.03
N ASN A 140 3.91 13.29 -25.08
CA ASN A 140 3.28 13.10 -26.39
C ASN A 140 2.02 12.21 -26.34
N VAL A 141 2.01 11.17 -25.51
CA VAL A 141 0.85 10.29 -25.34
C VAL A 141 -0.29 10.96 -24.60
N PHE A 142 -0.02 11.71 -23.54
CA PHE A 142 -1.06 12.29 -22.68
C PHE A 142 -1.52 13.68 -23.13
N SER A 143 -0.67 14.43 -23.82
CA SER A 143 -0.90 15.79 -24.30
C SER A 143 -2.26 15.96 -25.01
N PRO A 144 -2.65 15.12 -25.98
CA PRO A 144 -3.94 15.24 -26.68
C PRO A 144 -5.17 15.12 -25.76
N TYR A 145 -5.03 14.48 -24.60
CA TYR A 145 -6.13 14.22 -23.68
C TYR A 145 -6.24 15.25 -22.54
N PHE A 146 -5.24 16.13 -22.38
CA PHE A 146 -5.12 16.99 -21.20
C PHE A 146 -4.63 18.44 -21.47
N GLU A 147 -4.02 18.75 -22.63
CA GLU A 147 -3.33 20.04 -22.84
C GLU A 147 -4.24 21.27 -22.99
N ASN A 148 -5.46 21.12 -23.54
CA ASN A 148 -6.22 22.29 -24.01
C ASN A 148 -7.41 22.70 -23.14
N SER A 149 -7.95 21.84 -22.28
CA SER A 149 -9.15 22.18 -21.50
C SER A 149 -9.09 21.80 -20.02
N LYS A 150 -8.10 21.00 -19.58
CA LYS A 150 -7.95 20.61 -18.17
C LYS A 150 -6.47 20.43 -17.77
N PRO A 151 -5.64 21.50 -17.78
CA PRO A 151 -4.25 21.43 -17.30
C PRO A 151 -4.14 20.99 -15.82
N ALA A 152 -5.24 21.10 -15.07
CA ALA A 152 -5.39 20.59 -13.71
C ALA A 152 -5.86 19.12 -13.63
N ALA A 153 -5.83 18.31 -14.70
CA ALA A 153 -6.26 16.91 -14.63
C ALA A 153 -5.10 15.90 -14.69
N ILE A 154 -3.87 16.36 -14.94
CA ILE A 154 -2.66 15.52 -14.93
C ILE A 154 -1.45 16.30 -14.41
N THR A 155 -0.61 15.62 -13.61
CA THR A 155 0.71 16.09 -13.22
C THR A 155 1.75 15.16 -13.80
N ILE A 156 2.54 15.63 -14.76
CA ILE A 156 3.70 14.89 -15.30
C ILE A 156 4.93 15.29 -14.49
N TYR A 157 5.65 14.31 -13.95
CA TYR A 157 6.79 14.55 -13.07
C TYR A 157 8.05 14.96 -13.87
N ASP A 158 8.91 15.79 -13.26
CA ASP A 158 10.22 16.16 -13.83
C ASP A 158 11.09 14.90 -13.99
N SER A 159 11.70 14.72 -15.17
CA SER A 159 12.57 13.58 -15.46
C SER A 159 13.80 13.51 -14.55
N LYS A 160 14.24 14.64 -13.99
CA LYS A 160 15.32 14.69 -12.98
C LYS A 160 14.93 14.03 -11.65
N MET A 161 13.63 13.91 -11.39
CA MET A 161 13.09 13.30 -10.19
C MET A 161 12.76 11.81 -10.38
N TYR A 162 12.96 11.24 -11.58
CA TYR A 162 12.69 9.83 -11.83
C TYR A 162 13.68 8.96 -11.05
N HIS A 163 13.12 8.09 -10.22
CA HIS A 163 13.89 7.22 -9.34
C HIS A 163 13.12 5.93 -9.04
N PHE A 164 13.84 5.00 -8.43
CA PHE A 164 13.32 3.77 -7.85
C PHE A 164 13.52 3.83 -6.34
N SER A 165 12.46 3.67 -5.56
CA SER A 165 12.59 3.55 -4.11
C SER A 165 13.27 2.23 -3.76
N MET A 166 14.48 2.32 -3.21
CA MET A 166 15.25 1.15 -2.80
C MET A 166 14.93 0.79 -1.36
N PHE A 167 15.04 1.75 -0.43
CA PHE A 167 14.84 1.46 1.00
C PHE A 167 14.55 2.71 1.84
N HIS A 168 13.53 2.68 2.70
CA HIS A 168 13.21 3.82 3.57
C HIS A 168 13.80 3.60 4.97
N ALA A 169 14.68 4.52 5.40
CA ALA A 169 15.21 4.60 6.76
C ALA A 169 14.24 5.31 7.73
N SER A 170 13.27 6.05 7.19
CA SER A 170 12.15 6.67 7.90
C SER A 170 10.97 6.78 6.93
N ASN A 171 9.73 6.77 7.42
CA ASN A 171 8.56 7.08 6.59
C ASN A 171 7.54 7.95 7.36
N HIS A 172 6.52 8.42 6.66
CA HIS A 172 5.55 9.37 7.23
C HIS A 172 4.62 8.74 8.28
N ILE A 173 4.53 7.41 8.36
CA ILE A 173 3.76 6.69 9.39
C ILE A 173 4.65 6.40 10.60
N PHE A 174 5.86 5.90 10.34
CA PHE A 174 6.89 5.57 11.31
C PHE A 174 8.08 6.50 11.09
N SER A 175 7.93 7.70 11.65
CA SER A 175 8.95 8.73 11.59
C SER A 175 10.10 8.40 12.54
N VAL A 176 11.29 8.20 11.98
CA VAL A 176 12.51 7.90 12.74
C VAL A 176 13.38 9.15 12.73
N PRO A 177 13.53 9.90 13.84
CA PRO A 177 14.39 11.08 13.86
C PRO A 177 15.87 10.68 13.74
N ALA A 178 16.68 11.49 13.07
CA ALA A 178 18.12 11.28 12.96
C ALA A 178 18.85 12.63 13.04
N THR A 179 19.96 12.67 13.77
CA THR A 179 20.92 13.78 13.76
C THR A 179 21.72 13.79 12.45
N GLU A 180 22.37 14.91 12.12
CA GLU A 180 23.24 14.98 10.93
C GLU A 180 24.32 13.89 10.93
N VAL A 181 24.93 13.62 12.09
CA VAL A 181 25.92 12.55 12.26
C VAL A 181 25.34 11.18 11.95
N GLU A 182 24.11 10.91 12.39
CA GLU A 182 23.42 9.65 12.10
C GLU A 182 23.05 9.55 10.62
N VAL A 183 22.65 10.64 9.97
CA VAL A 183 22.36 10.67 8.53
C VAL A 183 23.63 10.40 7.70
N GLU A 184 24.76 11.01 8.06
CA GLU A 184 26.04 10.72 7.41
C GLU A 184 26.49 9.28 7.62
N ALA A 185 26.24 8.71 8.81
CA ALA A 185 26.49 7.30 9.07
C ALA A 185 25.58 6.37 8.23
N GLU A 186 24.28 6.69 8.12
CA GLU A 186 23.34 5.99 7.23
C GLU A 186 23.83 6.04 5.78
N ALA A 187 24.24 7.21 5.29
CA ALA A 187 24.76 7.40 3.93
C ALA A 187 26.06 6.61 3.68
N ALA A 188 26.98 6.60 4.65
CA ALA A 188 28.21 5.82 4.58
C ALA A 188 27.94 4.31 4.53
N ALA A 189 26.98 3.82 5.32
CA ALA A 189 26.56 2.43 5.32
C ALA A 189 25.92 2.01 3.98
N VAL A 190 25.04 2.86 3.44
CA VAL A 190 24.43 2.65 2.11
C VAL A 190 25.50 2.62 1.02
N LYS A 191 26.49 3.52 1.08
CA LYS A 191 27.63 3.54 0.16
C LYS A 191 28.48 2.27 0.26
N ALA A 192 28.66 1.72 1.46
CA ALA A 192 29.37 0.46 1.65
C ALA A 192 28.62 -0.70 0.99
N VAL A 193 27.31 -0.81 1.21
CA VAL A 193 26.46 -1.81 0.55
C VAL A 193 26.53 -1.66 -0.97
N ALA A 194 26.38 -0.44 -1.49
CA ALA A 194 26.38 -0.19 -2.93
C ALA A 194 27.68 -0.62 -3.63
N LYS A 195 28.83 -0.58 -2.95
CA LYS A 195 30.12 -1.05 -3.49
C LYS A 195 30.20 -2.57 -3.64
N GLU A 196 29.38 -3.31 -2.91
CA GLU A 196 29.33 -4.78 -2.96
C GLU A 196 28.27 -5.30 -3.94
N LEU A 197 27.43 -4.42 -4.50
CA LEU A 197 26.38 -4.80 -5.42
C LEU A 197 26.93 -4.94 -6.84
N CYS A 198 26.40 -5.91 -7.57
CA CYS A 198 26.60 -5.99 -9.01
C CYS A 198 25.89 -4.81 -9.70
N PRO A 199 26.48 -4.22 -10.75
CA PRO A 199 25.76 -3.25 -11.60
C PRO A 199 24.44 -3.84 -12.07
N LEU A 200 23.38 -3.04 -11.95
CA LEU A 200 22.02 -3.46 -12.28
C LEU A 200 21.71 -3.11 -13.73
N GLU A 201 21.31 -4.11 -14.51
CA GLU A 201 20.71 -3.91 -15.82
C GLU A 201 19.20 -4.12 -15.71
N ILE A 202 18.43 -3.10 -16.05
CA ILE A 202 16.98 -3.13 -15.94
C ILE A 202 16.32 -2.76 -17.26
N ILE A 203 15.16 -3.36 -17.49
CA ILE A 203 14.33 -3.09 -18.66
C ILE A 203 12.94 -2.64 -18.21
N LEU A 204 12.36 -1.70 -18.94
CA LEU A 204 10.96 -1.34 -18.75
C LEU A 204 10.09 -2.49 -19.25
N ASP A 205 9.39 -3.17 -18.34
CA ASP A 205 8.53 -4.31 -18.67
C ASP A 205 7.17 -3.83 -19.16
N ARG A 206 6.56 -2.88 -18.45
CA ARG A 206 5.26 -2.30 -18.79
C ARG A 206 5.02 -0.96 -18.14
N VAL A 207 4.07 -0.21 -18.69
CA VAL A 207 3.56 1.03 -18.11
C VAL A 207 2.12 0.79 -17.66
N LEU A 208 1.80 1.09 -16.40
CA LEU A 208 0.50 0.83 -15.79
C LEU A 208 -0.10 2.11 -15.22
N LEU A 209 -1.41 2.29 -15.35
CA LEU A 209 -2.17 3.30 -14.62
C LEU A 209 -2.88 2.63 -13.45
N THR A 210 -2.57 3.05 -12.21
CA THR A 210 -3.23 2.52 -11.01
C THR A 210 -4.64 3.08 -10.85
N SER A 211 -5.50 2.39 -10.09
CA SER A 211 -6.82 2.91 -9.69
C SER A 211 -6.75 4.24 -8.95
N THR A 212 -5.62 4.55 -8.31
CA THR A 212 -5.31 5.81 -7.62
C THR A 212 -4.70 6.88 -8.53
N GLY A 213 -4.65 6.63 -9.84
CA GLY A 213 -4.27 7.61 -10.86
C GLY A 213 -2.77 7.75 -11.07
N VAL A 214 -1.94 6.86 -10.53
CA VAL A 214 -0.48 6.94 -10.76
C VAL A 214 -0.11 6.21 -12.03
N LEU A 215 0.59 6.88 -12.93
CA LEU A 215 1.23 6.26 -14.08
C LEU A 215 2.60 5.75 -13.65
N LEU A 216 2.77 4.43 -13.64
CA LEU A 216 3.97 3.75 -13.20
C LEU A 216 4.69 3.13 -14.39
N GLY A 217 5.99 3.37 -14.51
CA GLY A 217 6.88 2.47 -15.25
C GLY A 217 7.26 1.32 -14.32
N CYS A 218 6.94 0.08 -14.70
CA CYS A 218 7.28 -1.14 -13.99
C CYS A 218 8.45 -1.84 -14.68
N TRP A 219 9.52 -2.09 -13.92
CA TRP A 219 10.80 -2.52 -14.47
C TRP A 219 11.16 -3.92 -13.98
N LYS A 220 11.88 -4.65 -14.82
CA LYS A 220 12.45 -5.96 -14.49
C LYS A 220 13.97 -5.88 -14.49
N VAL A 221 14.57 -6.70 -13.64
CA VAL A 221 16.01 -6.93 -13.64
C VAL A 221 16.36 -7.92 -14.73
N ASN A 222 17.22 -7.51 -15.66
CA ASN A 222 17.81 -8.37 -16.66
C ASN A 222 19.08 -9.06 -16.12
N SER A 223 19.92 -8.28 -15.42
CA SER A 223 21.14 -8.78 -14.75
C SER A 223 21.51 -7.93 -13.53
N GLY A 224 22.28 -8.50 -12.60
CA GLY A 224 22.67 -7.86 -11.32
C GLY A 224 21.85 -8.33 -10.11
N ASP A 225 22.04 -7.67 -8.96
CA ASP A 225 21.33 -8.01 -7.71
C ASP A 225 19.88 -7.53 -7.76
N ASP A 226 18.93 -8.42 -7.48
CA ASP A 226 17.51 -8.04 -7.52
C ASP A 226 17.10 -7.09 -6.36
N PRO A 227 16.00 -6.32 -6.51
CA PRO A 227 15.51 -5.41 -5.47
C PRO A 227 15.30 -6.05 -4.09
N ILE A 228 14.88 -7.32 -4.01
CA ILE A 228 14.70 -7.99 -2.72
C ILE A 228 16.06 -8.16 -2.05
N THR A 229 17.04 -8.66 -2.80
CA THR A 229 18.42 -8.82 -2.35
C THR A 229 19.04 -7.49 -1.91
N ILE A 230 18.90 -6.43 -2.72
CA ILE A 230 19.40 -5.09 -2.37
C ILE A 230 18.74 -4.59 -1.08
N ARG A 231 17.42 -4.73 -0.95
CA ARG A 231 16.64 -4.31 0.23
C ARG A 231 17.06 -5.06 1.49
N LEU A 232 17.35 -6.35 1.39
CA LEU A 232 17.84 -7.15 2.51
C LEU A 232 19.23 -6.68 2.97
N LYS A 233 20.14 -6.41 2.04
CA LYS A 233 21.45 -5.83 2.36
C LYS A 233 21.30 -4.46 3.04
N LEU A 234 20.47 -3.57 2.51
CA LEU A 234 20.20 -2.26 3.11
C LEU A 234 19.57 -2.37 4.51
N ARG A 235 18.63 -3.29 4.71
CA ARG A 235 18.04 -3.56 6.03
C ARG A 235 19.09 -3.95 7.06
N SER A 236 20.06 -4.77 6.67
CA SER A 236 21.09 -5.26 7.60
C SER A 236 22.01 -4.16 8.16
N VAL A 237 22.14 -3.05 7.42
CA VAL A 237 23.01 -1.91 7.80
C VAL A 237 22.23 -0.67 8.26
N LEU A 238 20.90 -0.68 8.16
CA LEU A 238 20.00 0.40 8.61
C LEU A 238 19.02 -0.11 9.68
N PRO A 239 19.49 -0.49 10.88
CA PRO A 239 18.68 -1.21 11.87
C PRO A 239 17.55 -0.38 12.47
N ARG A 240 17.64 0.96 12.41
CA ARG A 240 16.62 1.87 12.92
C ARG A 240 15.44 2.08 11.96
N ALA A 241 15.56 1.59 10.73
CA ALA A 241 14.53 1.78 9.72
C ALA A 241 13.22 1.07 10.11
N PRO A 242 12.03 1.61 9.74
CA PRO A 242 10.74 0.99 10.05
C PRO A 242 10.69 -0.49 9.67
N GLU A 243 10.13 -1.35 10.52
CA GLU A 243 10.08 -2.80 10.29
C GLU A 243 9.40 -3.12 8.95
N LYS A 244 8.25 -2.49 8.69
CA LYS A 244 7.49 -2.63 7.47
C LYS A 244 7.80 -1.49 6.49
N GLN A 245 8.20 -1.86 5.27
CA GLN A 245 8.26 -0.93 4.14
C GLN A 245 6.86 -0.73 3.54
N LEU A 246 6.60 0.44 2.95
CA LEU A 246 5.27 0.81 2.42
C LEU A 246 5.03 0.33 0.98
N TYR A 247 5.85 -0.60 0.51
CA TYR A 247 5.79 -1.16 -0.84
C TYR A 247 6.19 -2.63 -0.81
N ASP A 248 5.79 -3.36 -1.85
CA ASP A 248 6.16 -4.76 -2.01
C ASP A 248 7.66 -4.93 -2.26
N ALA A 249 8.29 -5.91 -1.62
CA ALA A 249 9.73 -6.12 -1.71
C ALA A 249 10.22 -6.49 -3.12
N ALA A 250 9.35 -6.96 -4.02
CA ALA A 250 9.70 -7.27 -5.40
C ALA A 250 9.51 -6.07 -6.37
N ILE A 251 8.87 -4.97 -5.93
CA ILE A 251 8.57 -3.87 -6.83
C ILE A 251 9.83 -3.13 -7.28
N LEU A 252 9.93 -2.82 -8.57
CA LEU A 252 10.88 -1.85 -9.10
C LEU A 252 10.12 -0.93 -10.05
N HIS A 253 9.81 0.28 -9.59
CA HIS A 253 8.96 1.20 -10.33
C HIS A 253 9.49 2.62 -10.31
N THR A 254 9.06 3.38 -11.31
CA THR A 254 9.21 4.84 -11.38
C THR A 254 7.84 5.45 -11.55
N SER A 255 7.52 6.47 -10.76
CA SER A 255 6.30 7.27 -10.97
C SER A 255 6.55 8.28 -12.10
N LEU A 256 5.80 8.18 -13.19
CA LEU A 256 6.00 8.97 -14.41
C LEU A 256 5.08 10.20 -14.45
N ALA A 257 3.81 9.98 -14.11
CA ALA A 257 2.78 10.99 -14.04
C ALA A 257 1.70 10.59 -13.03
N ARG A 258 0.79 11.51 -12.74
CA ARG A 258 -0.40 11.26 -11.95
C ARG A 258 -1.61 11.94 -12.57
N LEU A 259 -2.64 11.16 -12.86
CA LEU A 259 -3.95 11.62 -13.25
C LEU A 259 -4.73 12.02 -12.01
N LEU A 260 -5.36 13.18 -12.10
CA LEU A 260 -6.06 13.86 -11.01
C LEU A 260 -7.49 14.25 -11.43
N GLY A 261 -7.81 14.07 -12.71
CA GLY A 261 -9.14 14.26 -13.27
C GLY A 261 -9.33 13.43 -14.53
N PRO A 262 -10.55 13.44 -15.10
CA PRO A 262 -10.86 12.65 -16.28
C PRO A 262 -10.20 13.26 -17.53
N PRO A 263 -9.77 12.43 -18.50
CA PRO A 263 -9.34 12.92 -19.81
C PRO A 263 -10.48 13.65 -20.53
N ILE A 264 -10.12 14.43 -21.54
CA ILE A 264 -11.08 15.01 -22.49
C ILE A 264 -11.78 13.87 -23.26
N SER A 265 -13.09 14.00 -23.54
CA SER A 265 -13.81 12.98 -24.29
C SER A 265 -13.23 12.83 -25.70
N PRO A 266 -13.12 11.61 -26.26
CA PRO A 266 -12.68 11.40 -27.64
C PRO A 266 -13.49 12.22 -28.67
N THR A 267 -14.77 12.47 -28.40
CA THR A 267 -15.66 13.30 -29.23
C THR A 267 -15.30 14.78 -29.24
N GLU A 268 -14.55 15.26 -28.26
CA GLU A 268 -14.04 16.65 -28.18
C GLU A 268 -12.59 16.76 -28.70
N ALA A 269 -11.83 15.66 -28.67
CA ALA A 269 -10.45 15.60 -29.16
C ALA A 269 -10.34 15.62 -30.70
N SER A 270 -11.41 15.27 -31.44
CA SER A 270 -11.42 15.26 -32.92
C SER A 270 -11.74 16.61 -33.56
N TRP A 271 -11.92 17.68 -32.77
CA TRP A 271 -12.26 19.02 -33.26
C TRP A 271 -11.11 20.04 -33.15
N PHE A 272 -9.90 19.57 -32.85
CA PHE A 272 -8.67 20.38 -32.80
C PHE A 272 -7.55 19.75 -33.62
#